data_AF-A0A180FCM8-F1
#
_entry.id   AF-A0A180FCM8-F1
#
_cell.length_a   1.000
_cell.length_b   1.000
_cell.length_c   1.000
_cell.angle_alpha   90.00
_cell.angle_beta   90.00
_cell.angle_gamma   90.00
#
_symmetry.space_group_name_H-M   'P 1'
#
loop_
_entity.id
_entity.type
_entity.pdbx_description
1 polymer ?
#
loop_
_entity_poly.entity_id
_entity_poly.type
_entity_poly.pdbx_seq_one_letter_code
_entity_poly.pdbx_strand_id
1 'polypeptide(L)' 'MWIARDKDGCAGVFEEKPLKDDYYESWSASGIVIDMDDDFLNLAGINVEWEDKEPVEVVISIHER' A
#
# COMPACT_ATOMS: atom_id res chain seq x y z
N MET A 1 -5.84 5.78 5.07
CA MET A 1 -4.58 5.55 4.32
C MET A 1 -4.87 4.52 3.25
N TRP A 2 -4.00 4.43 2.27
CA TRP A 2 -4.14 3.51 1.15
C TRP A 2 -2.95 2.58 1.10
N ILE A 3 -3.18 1.32 0.80
CA ILE A 3 -2.12 0.33 0.58
C ILE A 3 -2.20 -0.11 -0.87
N ALA A 4 -1.06 -0.09 -1.53
CA ALA A 4 -0.93 -0.59 -2.89
C ALA A 4 0.38 -1.36 -2.99
N ARG A 5 0.38 -2.45 -3.76
CA ARG A 5 1.56 -3.27 -4.00
C ARG A 5 2.04 -3.03 -5.41
N ASP A 6 3.33 -2.79 -5.63
CA ASP A 6 3.91 -2.73 -6.98
C ASP A 6 4.16 -4.13 -7.56
N LYS A 7 4.57 -4.21 -8.83
CA LYS A 7 4.83 -5.50 -9.49
C LYS A 7 5.89 -6.37 -8.83
N ASP A 8 6.82 -5.76 -8.09
CA ASP A 8 7.96 -6.43 -7.49
C ASP A 8 7.59 -6.97 -6.10
N GLY A 9 6.35 -6.71 -5.67
CA GLY A 9 5.78 -7.18 -4.42
C GLY A 9 5.96 -6.19 -3.27
N CYS A 10 6.52 -5.01 -3.52
CA CYS A 10 6.72 -4.00 -2.48
C CYS A 10 5.39 -3.30 -2.17
N ALA A 11 5.01 -3.27 -0.89
CA ALA A 11 3.79 -2.65 -0.44
C ALA A 11 4.05 -1.25 0.11
N GLY A 12 3.45 -0.25 -0.53
CA GLY A 12 3.49 1.13 -0.09
C GLY A 12 2.24 1.52 0.69
N VAL A 13 2.41 2.28 1.76
CA VAL A 13 1.31 3.01 2.43
C VAL A 13 1.33 4.46 1.98
N PHE A 14 0.16 4.97 1.60
CA PHE A 14 -0.04 6.32 1.07
C PHE A 14 -1.10 7.06 1.88
N GLU A 15 -0.89 8.36 2.13
CA GLU A 15 -1.91 9.21 2.78
C GLU A 15 -3.10 9.47 1.84
N GLU A 16 -2.80 9.77 0.58
CA GLU A 16 -3.78 9.98 -0.49
C GLU A 16 -3.96 8.73 -1.33
N LYS A 17 -5.08 8.64 -2.07
CA LYS A 17 -5.34 7.49 -2.97
C LYS A 17 -4.28 7.49 -4.08
N PRO A 18 -3.39 6.49 -4.15
CA PRO A 18 -2.37 6.46 -5.18
C PRO A 18 -2.98 6.15 -6.55
N LEU A 19 -2.31 6.66 -7.58
CA LEU A 19 -2.62 6.37 -8.98
C LEU A 19 -1.65 5.31 -9.49
N LYS A 20 -2.20 4.38 -10.28
CA LYS A 20 -1.41 3.36 -10.95
C LYS A 20 -0.57 4.00 -12.05
N ASP A 21 0.72 3.70 -12.03
CA ASP A 21 1.64 4.04 -13.11
C ASP A 21 2.00 2.75 -13.84
N ASP A 22 1.34 2.49 -14.96
CA ASP A 22 1.59 1.29 -15.77
C ASP A 22 2.95 1.32 -16.47
N TYR A 23 3.59 2.49 -16.62
CA TYR A 23 4.91 2.59 -17.27
C TYR A 23 6.02 2.16 -16.31
N TYR A 24 5.94 2.60 -15.05
CA TYR A 24 6.88 2.18 -13.99
C TYR A 24 6.42 0.93 -13.26
N GLU A 25 5.24 0.41 -13.58
CA GLU A 25 4.58 -0.73 -12.93
C GLU A 25 4.54 -0.55 -11.40
N SER A 26 4.17 0.67 -10.99
CA SER A 26 4.18 1.11 -9.59
C SER A 26 2.95 1.96 -9.24
N TRP A 27 2.89 2.40 -7.99
CA TRP A 27 1.85 3.28 -7.47
C TRP A 27 2.47 4.57 -6.96
N SER A 28 1.85 5.70 -7.29
CA SER A 28 2.33 7.02 -6.88
C SER A 28 1.24 7.88 -6.28
N ALA A 29 1.56 8.60 -5.21
CA ALA A 29 0.72 9.63 -4.62
C ALA A 29 1.62 10.79 -4.15
N SER A 30 1.03 11.97 -3.96
CA SER A 30 1.64 12.99 -3.12
C SER A 30 1.69 12.49 -1.67
N GLY A 31 2.86 12.56 -1.03
CA GLY A 31 3.00 12.27 0.41
C GLY A 31 4.05 11.22 0.76
N ILE A 32 3.94 10.69 1.98
CA ILE A 32 4.86 9.69 2.53
C ILE A 32 4.54 8.33 1.92
N VAL A 33 5.59 7.65 1.42
CA VAL A 33 5.57 6.22 1.14
C VAL A 33 6.31 5.54 2.28
N ILE A 34 5.60 4.74 3.06
CA ILE A 34 6.24 3.83 4.02
C ILE A 34 6.22 2.46 3.36
N ASP A 35 7.41 1.90 3.15
CA ASP A 35 7.57 0.50 2.77
C ASP A 35 7.14 -0.36 3.97
N MET A 36 6.12 -1.21 3.76
CA MET A 36 5.60 -2.09 4.79
C MET A 36 5.98 -3.53 4.54
N ASP A 37 6.48 -4.15 5.61
CA ASP A 37 6.83 -5.56 5.65
C ASP A 37 5.57 -6.45 5.49
N ASP A 38 5.71 -7.51 4.70
CA ASP A 38 4.64 -8.48 4.44
C ASP A 38 4.14 -9.16 5.73
N ASP A 39 4.99 -9.39 6.72
CA ASP A 39 4.58 -9.97 8.00
C ASP A 39 3.60 -9.04 8.72
N PHE A 40 3.77 -7.73 8.63
CA PHE A 40 2.85 -6.77 9.23
C PHE A 40 1.48 -6.78 8.53
N LEU A 41 1.48 -6.79 7.19
CA LEU A 41 0.25 -6.86 6.40
C LEU A 41 -0.52 -8.15 6.66
N ASN A 42 0.20 -9.28 6.71
CA ASN A 42 -0.38 -10.59 7.01
C ASN A 42 -0.97 -10.65 8.43
N LEU A 43 -0.26 -10.10 9.43
CA LEU A 43 -0.78 -9.99 10.80
C LEU A 43 -2.03 -9.10 10.88
N ALA A 44 -2.11 -8.07 10.05
CA ALA A 44 -3.27 -7.20 9.93
C ALA A 44 -4.41 -7.79 9.07
N GLY A 45 -4.20 -8.95 8.43
CA GLY A 45 -5.17 -9.57 7.51
C GLY A 45 -5.37 -8.79 6.21
N ILE A 46 -4.39 -7.97 5.82
CA ILE A 46 -4.41 -7.16 4.61
C ILE A 46 -3.69 -7.93 3.51
N ASN A 47 -4.43 -8.26 2.45
CA ASN A 47 -3.85 -8.82 1.22
C ASN A 47 -4.09 -7.84 0.07
N VAL A 48 -3.01 -7.43 -0.59
CA VAL A 48 -3.02 -6.47 -1.71
C VAL A 48 -2.10 -6.99 -2.80
N GLU A 49 -2.60 -7.10 -4.01
CA GLU A 49 -1.87 -7.61 -5.17
C GLU A 49 -1.65 -6.48 -6.19
N TRP A 50 -0.57 -6.55 -6.98
CA TRP A 50 -0.32 -5.56 -8.05
C TRP A 50 -1.44 -5.53 -9.10
N GLU A 51 -2.05 -6.68 -9.36
CA GLU A 51 -3.14 -6.81 -10.32
C GLU A 51 -4.45 -6.17 -9.84
N ASP A 52 -4.52 -5.76 -8.58
CA ASP A 52 -5.64 -4.99 -8.08
C ASP A 52 -5.80 -3.73 -8.92
N LYS A 53 -7.02 -3.54 -9.43
CA LYS A 53 -7.37 -2.40 -10.30
C LYS A 53 -7.39 -1.08 -9.53
N GLU A 54 -7.47 -1.16 -8.20
CA GLU A 54 -7.50 -0.02 -7.30
C GLU A 54 -6.74 -0.33 -6.00
N PRO A 55 -6.13 0.68 -5.37
CA PRO A 55 -5.49 0.52 -4.07
C PRO A 55 -6.53 0.26 -2.97
N VAL A 56 -6.10 -0.39 -1.89
CA VAL A 56 -6.99 -0.74 -0.76
C VAL A 56 -6.98 0.36 0.29
N GLU A 57 -8.15 0.86 0.66
CA GLU A 57 -8.29 1.82 1.76
C GLU A 57 -8.24 1.10 3.12
N VAL A 58 -7.42 1.61 4.03
CA VAL A 58 -7.26 1.08 5.39
C VAL A 58 -7.26 2.18 6.45
N VAL A 59 -7.70 1.79 7.64
CA VAL A 59 -7.59 2.60 8.85
C VAL A 59 -6.49 2.00 9.71
N ILE A 60 -5.37 2.72 9.86
CA ILE A 60 -4.28 2.30 10.74
C ILE A 60 -4.44 3.05 12.07
N SER A 61 -4.61 2.31 13.15
CA SER A 61 -4.72 2.85 14.51
C SER A 61 -3.46 2.49 15.29
N ILE A 62 -2.55 3.46 15.46
CA ILE A 62 -1.37 3.28 16.30
C ILE A 62 -1.84 3.33 17.76
N HIS A 63 -1.73 2.22 18.46
CA HIS A 63 -1.95 2.18 19.91
C HIS A 63 -0.60 2.34 20.60
N GLU A 64 -0.38 3.49 21.24
CA GLU A 64 0.74 3.65 22.16
C GLU A 64 0.49 2.78 23.40
N ARG A 65 1.53 2.05 23.82
CA ARG A 65 1.48 1.08 24.90
C ARG A 65 1.80 1.69 26.25
#